data_AF-A0AAU9V6H9-F1
#
_entry.id   AF-A0AAU9V6H9-F1
#
_cell.length_a   1.000
_cell.length_b   1.000
_cell.length_c   1.000
_cell.angle_alpha   90.00
_cell.angle_beta   90.00
_cell.angle_gamma   90.00
#
_symmetry.space_group_name_H-M   'P 1'
#
loop_
_entity.id
_entity.type
_entity.pdbx_description
1 polymer ?
#
loop_
_entity_poly.entity_id
_entity_poly.type
_entity_poly.pdbx_seq_one_letter_code
_entity_poly.pdbx_strand_id
1 'polypeptide(L)'
;MSPVPEKKQIQKRRQFLKDLAMSLITPHMWDRLQWPRLPRDIRESINSILKIEPDSTEPVNENTRHGLCCLCPRTKDNFNHLLSKTND
;
A
#
# COMPACT_ATOMS: atom_id res chain seq x y z
N MET A 1 2.48 47.93 -35.77
CA MET A 1 3.04 46.79 -35.01
C MET A 1 1.94 46.23 -34.13
N SER A 2 1.42 45.05 -34.46
CA SER A 2 0.37 44.40 -33.68
C SER A 2 0.98 43.66 -32.47
N PRO A 3 0.33 43.65 -31.30
CA PRO A 3 0.86 42.99 -30.11
C PRO A 3 0.78 41.46 -30.27
N VAL A 4 1.90 40.80 -30.01
CA VAL A 4 2.07 39.35 -30.10
C VAL A 4 1.37 38.68 -28.89
N PRO A 5 0.65 37.54 -29.07
CA PRO A 5 -0.05 36.88 -27.98
C PRO A 5 0.94 36.12 -27.06
N GLU A 6 1.36 36.78 -25.99
CA GLU A 6 2.39 36.35 -25.02
C GLU A 6 2.01 35.11 -24.18
N LYS A 7 0.71 34.76 -24.10
CA LYS A 7 0.20 33.74 -23.17
C LYS A 7 0.51 32.28 -23.54
N LYS A 8 0.85 31.97 -24.80
CA LYS A 8 1.06 30.57 -25.25
C LYS A 8 2.39 29.95 -24.79
N GLN A 9 3.41 30.75 -24.48
CA GLN A 9 4.74 30.22 -24.12
C GLN A 9 4.85 29.77 -22.65
N ILE A 10 4.17 30.46 -21.73
CA ILE A 10 4.23 30.15 -20.30
C ILE A 10 3.69 28.74 -20.00
N GLN A 11 2.64 28.31 -20.70
CA GLN A 11 2.08 26.97 -20.58
C GLN A 11 3.09 25.89 -20.99
N LYS A 12 3.92 26.15 -22.00
CA LYS A 12 4.94 25.20 -22.49
C LYS A 12 6.05 24.96 -21.48
N ARG A 13 6.56 26.02 -20.84
CA ARG A 13 7.60 25.88 -19.80
C ARG A 13 7.10 25.11 -18.59
N ARG A 14 5.88 25.42 -18.11
CA ARG A 14 5.28 24.72 -16.97
C ARG A 14 5.10 23.23 -17.27
N GLN A 15 4.64 22.89 -18.47
CA GLN A 15 4.47 21.49 -18.85
C GLN A 15 5.82 20.78 -18.94
N PHE A 16 6.80 21.38 -19.61
CA PHE A 16 8.16 20.85 -19.70
C PHE A 16 8.76 20.53 -18.32
N LEU A 17 8.63 21.43 -17.35
CA LEU A 17 9.16 21.21 -16.00
C LEU A 17 8.44 20.06 -15.29
N LYS A 18 7.14 19.88 -15.52
CA LYS A 18 6.41 18.72 -14.98
C LYS A 18 6.89 17.42 -15.61
N ASP A 19 7.05 17.40 -16.93
CA ASP A 19 7.50 16.21 -17.66
C ASP A 19 8.92 15.83 -17.25
N LEU A 20 9.81 16.81 -17.13
CA LEU A 20 11.18 16.62 -16.64
C LEU A 20 11.21 16.11 -15.19
N ALA A 21 10.40 16.70 -14.30
CA ALA A 21 10.32 16.22 -12.93
C ALA A 21 9.85 14.77 -12.86
N MET A 22 8.83 14.42 -13.64
CA MET A 22 8.32 13.05 -13.72
C MET A 22 9.37 12.09 -14.29
N SER A 23 10.10 12.46 -15.35
CA SER A 23 11.11 11.59 -15.95
C SER A 23 12.26 11.28 -14.99
N LEU A 24 12.61 12.24 -14.12
CA LEU A 24 13.66 12.05 -13.11
C LEU A 24 13.20 11.23 -11.90
N ILE A 25 11.96 11.45 -11.42
CA ILE A 25 11.49 10.86 -10.16
C ILE A 25 10.91 9.45 -10.37
N THR A 26 10.37 9.14 -11.56
CA THR A 26 9.77 7.83 -11.89
C THR A 26 10.66 6.63 -11.55
N PRO A 27 11.93 6.54 -11.98
CA PRO A 27 12.78 5.39 -11.63
C PRO A 27 12.97 5.24 -10.10
N HIS A 28 13.16 6.35 -9.39
CA HIS A 28 13.28 6.33 -7.93
C HIS A 28 12.00 5.87 -7.21
N MET A 29 10.83 6.17 -7.77
CA MET A 29 9.55 5.69 -7.25
C MET A 29 9.41 4.17 -7.42
N TRP A 30 9.83 3.61 -8.55
CA TRP A 30 9.86 2.17 -8.78
C TRP A 30 10.78 1.44 -7.81
N ASP A 31 12.00 1.95 -7.61
CA ASP A 31 12.95 1.37 -6.66
C ASP A 31 12.40 1.37 -5.23
N ARG A 32 11.73 2.46 -4.83
CA ARG A 32 11.10 2.58 -3.52
C ARG A 32 9.97 1.58 -3.29
N LEU A 33 9.18 1.25 -4.33
CA LEU A 33 8.10 0.28 -4.20
C LEU A 33 8.60 -1.13 -3.84
N GLN A 34 9.85 -1.45 -4.19
CA GLN A 34 10.47 -2.73 -3.83
C GLN A 34 10.77 -2.84 -2.32
N TRP A 35 10.72 -1.75 -1.57
CA TRP A 35 11.05 -1.78 -0.14
C TRP A 35 9.89 -2.38 0.67
N PRO A 36 10.12 -3.47 1.42
CA PRO A 36 9.06 -4.16 2.14
C PRO A 36 8.47 -3.32 3.29
N ARG A 37 9.28 -2.44 3.89
CA ARG A 37 8.89 -1.58 5.01
C ARG A 37 8.45 -0.17 4.58
N LEU A 38 8.19 0.04 3.29
CA LEU A 38 7.67 1.32 2.82
C LEU A 38 6.31 1.60 3.48
N PRO A 39 6.12 2.76 4.14
CA PRO A 39 4.84 3.14 4.73
C PRO A 39 3.69 3.05 3.71
N ARG A 40 2.53 2.60 4.19
CA ARG A 40 1.37 2.30 3.34
C ARG A 40 0.86 3.53 2.59
N ASP A 41 0.75 4.66 3.28
CA ASP A 41 0.37 5.96 2.73
C ASP A 41 1.30 6.43 1.60
N ILE A 42 2.61 6.22 1.78
CA ILE A 42 3.61 6.55 0.76
C ILE A 42 3.48 5.58 -0.44
N ARG A 43 3.28 4.28 -0.19
CA ARG A 43 3.07 3.28 -1.24
C ARG A 43 1.84 3.60 -2.08
N GLU A 44 0.71 3.90 -1.44
CA GLU A 44 -0.53 4.30 -2.10
C GLU A 44 -0.34 5.58 -2.92
N SER A 45 0.37 6.57 -2.37
CA SER A 45 0.69 7.81 -3.09
C SER A 45 1.54 7.55 -4.34
N ILE A 46 2.58 6.72 -4.22
CA ILE A 46 3.44 6.36 -5.36
C ILE A 46 2.65 5.60 -6.42
N ASN A 47 1.83 4.62 -6.03
CA ASN A 47 0.98 3.87 -6.94
C ASN A 47 0.00 4.77 -7.68
N SER A 48 -0.58 5.76 -6.99
CA SER A 48 -1.46 6.76 -7.60
C SER A 48 -0.74 7.64 -8.63
N ILE A 49 0.47 8.11 -8.31
CA ILE A 49 1.30 8.91 -9.22
C ILE A 49 1.71 8.10 -10.46
N LEU A 50 2.10 6.83 -10.27
CA LEU A 50 2.51 5.93 -11.35
C LEU A 50 1.33 5.29 -12.09
N LYS A 51 0.10 5.49 -11.63
CA LYS A 51 -1.12 4.86 -12.15
C LYS A 51 -1.05 3.34 -12.19
N ILE A 52 -0.43 2.75 -11.18
CA ILE A 52 -0.41 1.30 -10.96
C ILE A 52 -1.76 0.96 -10.33
N GLU A 53 -2.52 0.05 -10.95
CA GLU A 53 -3.73 -0.45 -10.31
C GLU A 53 -3.36 -1.12 -8.99
N PRO A 54 -4.10 -0.85 -7.90
CA PRO A 54 -3.81 -1.48 -6.63
C PRO A 54 -3.94 -2.99 -6.82
N ASP A 55 -2.84 -3.72 -6.62
CA ASP A 55 -2.91 -5.16 -6.46
C ASP A 55 -3.92 -5.40 -5.34
N SER A 56 -5.01 -6.08 -5.68
CA SER A 56 -5.98 -6.67 -4.78
C SER A 56 -5.25 -7.70 -3.91
N THR A 57 -4.39 -7.21 -3.01
CA THR A 57 -3.85 -7.98 -1.92
C THR A 57 -5.01 -8.14 -0.97
N GLU A 58 -5.80 -9.18 -1.23
CA GLU A 58 -6.67 -9.82 -0.25
C GLU A 58 -5.91 -9.80 1.08
N PRO A 59 -6.51 -9.29 2.17
CA PRO A 59 -5.83 -9.29 3.45
C PRO A 59 -5.46 -10.74 3.77
N VAL A 60 -4.16 -11.04 3.80
CA VAL A 60 -3.68 -12.32 4.32
C VAL A 60 -4.14 -12.35 5.76
N ASN A 61 -5.16 -13.15 6.02
CA ASN A 61 -5.86 -13.22 7.29
C ASN A 61 -4.98 -14.03 8.26
N GLU A 62 -3.79 -13.51 8.59
CA GLU A 62 -2.94 -14.02 9.67
C GLU A 62 -3.48 -13.52 11.01
N ASN A 63 -4.71 -13.96 11.30
CA ASN A 63 -5.26 -13.99 12.64
C ASN A 63 -5.93 -15.34 12.82
N THR A 64 -5.14 -16.41 12.83
CA THR A 64 -5.47 -17.61 13.61
C THR A 64 -5.35 -17.29 15.09
N ARG A 65 -6.11 -16.29 15.56
CA ARG A 65 -6.54 -16.26 16.95
C ARG A 65 -7.28 -17.57 17.13
N HIS A 66 -6.80 -18.40 18.04
CA HIS A 66 -7.44 -19.66 18.40
C HIS A 66 -8.76 -19.31 19.11
N GLY A 67 -9.75 -18.93 18.30
CA GLY A 67 -11.09 -18.64 18.74
C GLY A 67 -11.78 -19.95 19.05
N LEU A 68 -12.38 -20.01 20.23
CA LEU A 68 -13.20 -21.14 20.64
C LEU A 68 -14.26 -21.41 19.57
N CYS A 69 -14.46 -22.70 19.26
CA CYS A 69 -15.43 -23.14 18.28
C CYS A 69 -16.83 -22.61 18.63
N CYS A 70 -17.46 -21.89 17.69
CA CYS A 70 -18.79 -21.30 17.86
C CYS A 70 -19.92 -22.33 18.07
N LEU A 71 -19.62 -23.60 17.78
CA LEU A 71 -20.56 -24.72 17.88
C LEU A 71 -20.40 -25.50 19.18
N CYS A 72 -19.35 -25.24 19.96
CA CYS A 72 -19.14 -25.91 21.23
C CYS A 72 -19.84 -25.15 22.38
N PRO A 73 -20.56 -25.84 23.27
CA PRO A 73 -21.11 -25.21 24.47
C PRO A 73 -19.97 -24.70 25.38
N ARG A 74 -20.00 -23.40 25.71
CA ARG A 74 -19.00 -22.68 26.53
C ARG A 74 -18.73 -23.29 27.91
N THR A 75 -19.58 -24.20 28.38
CA THR A 75 -19.44 -24.88 29.67
C THR A 75 -18.30 -25.90 29.74
N LYS A 76 -17.64 -26.22 28.62
CA LYS A 76 -16.49 -27.15 28.58
C LYS A 76 -15.10 -26.49 28.48
N ASP A 77 -15.01 -25.16 28.59
CA ASP A 77 -13.76 -24.41 28.40
C ASP A 77 -12.64 -24.73 29.42
N ASN A 78 -12.94 -25.46 30.50
CA ASN A 78 -11.93 -25.85 31.49
C ASN A 78 -11.14 -27.13 31.13
N PHE A 79 -11.47 -27.86 30.06
CA PHE A 79 -10.79 -29.15 29.79
C PHE A 79 -9.52 -29.03 28.94
N ASN A 80 -9.37 -27.96 28.13
CA ASN A 80 -8.25 -27.85 27.19
C ASN A 80 -7.00 -27.15 27.76
N HIS A 81 -7.04 -26.61 28.98
CA HIS A 81 -5.82 -26.17 29.67
C HIS A 81 -5.19 -27.27 30.55
N LEU A 82 -5.92 -28.38 30.82
CA LEU A 82 -5.44 -29.44 31.71
C LEU A 82 -4.81 -30.65 31.00
N LEU A 83 -4.89 -30.75 29.67
CA LEU A 83 -4.33 -31.89 28.92
C LEU A 83 -2.98 -31.63 28.24
N SER A 84 -2.40 -30.43 28.38
CA SER A 84 -1.06 -30.12 27.87
C SER A 84 0.07 -30.25 28.92
N LYS A 85 -0.23 -30.80 30.12
CA LYS A 85 0.74 -30.89 31.24
C LYS A 85 0.92 -32.28 31.87
N THR A 86 0.66 -33.37 31.16
CA THR A 86 1.08 -34.71 31.62
C THR A 86 1.50 -35.57 30.43
N ASN A 87 2.77 -35.46 30.05
CA ASN A 87 3.52 -36.51 29.37
C ASN A 87 4.98 -36.36 29.82
N ASP A 88 5.25 -36.87 31.02
CA ASP A 88 6.52 -37.44 31.47
C ASP A 88 6.17 -38.59 32.43
#